data_AF-A0A147J5R9-F1
#
_entry.id   AF-A0A147J5R9-F1
#
_cell.length_a   1.000
_cell.length_b   1.000
_cell.length_c   1.000
_cell.angle_alpha   90.00
_cell.angle_beta   90.00
_cell.angle_gamma   90.00
#
_symmetry.space_group_name_H-M   'P 1'
#
loop_
_entity.id
_entity.type
_entity.pdbx_description
1 polymer ?
#
loop_
_entity_poly.entity_id
_entity_poly.type
_entity_poly.pdbx_seq_one_letter_code
_entity_poly.pdbx_strand_id
1 'polypeptide(L)'
;MNFRDRVSNFMEHGQRKPFSGEVTVFHGRGMPEAAVPVGYAALIDVYDLAVPMPITLAAIGPRHKVYQAEGWDVYTPRHQPKDDLAGHLTFALRYEGLDLAVLKALFRGTGPEPVSALVRAAPTGAYARRLWFLYEWLLDERLDLPDATQGSYAQIVDPERQWATDGTNSTRHRVKNNLPGTSAFCPLIFRTPALDAFVARNLGEEARRMIAEVPADLLARTAAFLLLKDSRSSFQIEGEHPPHDRIQRWGQAIGEAGRRLVDRAELERLQRIVIGDARFVHLGLREEGGFVGEHDRLAGTPIPDHISARHQDLPSLVEGLAAFDRTAARQLDPVLAAAILAFGFVYVHPFEDGNGRLHRYLIHHVLATRGFNPPGLVFPVSAVILDRIDAYRTVLESYSRRLLPHVRWRPTDRGNVEVLNDTADFYRFFDATPHAEFLFECVARTIDVDLPAETAYLRAYDTFKGDVQRMIDMPDRLLDLLFRFLRQNDGLFSKRARAKEFSSLTDEEVERIEAIYSGLSLPL
;
A
#
# COMPACT_ATOMS: atom_id res chain seq x y z
N MET A 1 -43.27 -28.62 38.39
CA MET A 1 -43.86 -27.60 37.51
C MET A 1 -42.72 -26.68 37.10
N ASN A 2 -42.20 -26.88 35.89
CA ASN A 2 -40.94 -26.30 35.40
C ASN A 2 -41.06 -24.79 35.14
N PHE A 3 -40.08 -24.03 35.63
CA PHE A 3 -39.83 -22.62 35.32
C PHE A 3 -38.50 -22.49 34.54
N ARG A 4 -38.35 -23.32 33.51
CA ARG A 4 -37.30 -23.23 32.50
C ARG A 4 -37.97 -23.68 31.20
N ASP A 5 -38.28 -22.70 30.36
CA ASP A 5 -38.49 -22.80 28.90
C ASP A 5 -39.42 -21.65 28.47
N ARG A 6 -38.81 -20.50 28.18
CA ARG A 6 -39.30 -19.42 27.28
C ARG A 6 -38.27 -18.30 27.24
N VAL A 7 -37.09 -18.57 26.70
CA VAL A 7 -36.33 -17.55 25.98
C VAL A 7 -36.63 -17.82 24.51
N SER A 8 -37.59 -17.08 23.97
CA SER A 8 -37.84 -17.07 22.54
C SER A 8 -36.64 -16.36 21.92
N ASN A 9 -35.74 -17.12 21.27
CA ASN A 9 -34.66 -16.58 20.46
C ASN A 9 -35.26 -15.86 19.25
N PHE A 10 -35.67 -14.60 19.42
CA PHE A 10 -35.92 -13.73 18.28
C PHE A 10 -34.55 -13.32 17.73
N MET A 11 -34.15 -13.94 16.62
CA MET A 11 -32.98 -13.50 15.85
C MET A 11 -33.26 -12.11 15.27
N GLU A 12 -32.28 -11.20 15.34
CA GLU A 12 -32.36 -9.87 14.77
C GLU A 12 -32.45 -9.92 13.24
N HIS A 13 -32.88 -8.82 12.60
CA HIS A 13 -33.06 -8.80 11.15
C HIS A 13 -31.73 -9.07 10.43
N GLY A 14 -31.70 -10.11 9.60
CA GLY A 14 -30.49 -10.55 8.88
C GLY A 14 -29.56 -11.48 9.66
N GLN A 15 -29.79 -11.69 10.96
CA GLN A 15 -28.98 -12.60 11.78
C GLN A 15 -29.12 -14.05 11.32
N ARG A 16 -28.00 -14.77 11.17
CA ARG A 16 -27.95 -16.16 10.69
C ARG A 16 -27.64 -17.17 11.78
N LYS A 17 -26.83 -16.78 12.76
CA LYS A 17 -26.37 -17.63 13.87
C LYS A 17 -26.58 -16.91 15.22
N PRO A 18 -26.69 -17.60 16.36
CA PRO A 18 -26.57 -16.97 17.66
C PRO A 18 -25.15 -16.41 17.87
N PHE A 19 -24.98 -15.43 18.77
CA PHE A 19 -23.65 -14.97 19.18
C PHE A 19 -22.85 -16.12 19.81
N SER A 20 -21.60 -16.24 19.38
CA SER A 20 -20.71 -17.34 19.79
C SER A 20 -20.31 -17.23 21.25
N GLY A 21 -20.21 -18.38 21.92
CA GLY A 21 -19.65 -18.49 23.26
C GLY A 21 -18.11 -18.49 23.24
N GLU A 22 -17.52 -19.02 24.30
CA GLU A 22 -16.07 -19.18 24.39
C GLU A 22 -15.54 -20.19 23.36
N VAL A 23 -14.52 -19.81 22.60
CA VAL A 23 -13.86 -20.64 21.57
C VAL A 23 -12.35 -20.56 21.69
N THR A 24 -11.65 -21.56 21.14
CA THR A 24 -10.17 -21.59 21.05
C THR A 24 -9.67 -21.43 19.61
N VAL A 25 -10.56 -21.59 18.63
CA VAL A 25 -10.30 -21.43 17.20
C VAL A 25 -11.50 -20.72 16.58
N PHE A 26 -11.24 -19.69 15.78
CA PHE A 26 -12.26 -18.91 15.10
C PHE A 26 -11.91 -18.77 13.61
N HIS A 27 -12.74 -19.32 12.73
CA HIS A 27 -12.51 -19.33 11.27
C HIS A 27 -11.10 -19.80 10.87
N GLY A 28 -10.61 -20.86 11.52
CA GLY A 28 -9.28 -21.44 11.29
C GLY A 28 -8.11 -20.67 11.92
N ARG A 29 -8.37 -19.54 12.60
CA ARG A 29 -7.36 -18.81 13.38
C ARG A 29 -7.36 -19.31 14.82
N GLY A 30 -6.19 -19.71 15.31
CA GLY A 30 -6.00 -20.01 16.73
C GLY A 30 -6.17 -18.74 17.58
N MET A 31 -6.62 -18.92 18.82
CA MET A 31 -6.68 -17.87 19.82
C MET A 31 -5.59 -18.11 20.89
N PRO A 32 -5.00 -17.04 21.45
CA PRO A 32 -3.97 -17.17 22.48
C PRO A 32 -4.47 -17.84 23.77
N GLU A 33 -5.78 -17.73 24.04
CA GLU A 33 -6.49 -18.46 25.08
C GLU A 33 -7.95 -18.67 24.68
N ALA A 34 -8.68 -19.51 25.41
CA ALA A 34 -10.12 -19.62 25.25
C ALA A 34 -10.78 -18.27 25.56
N ALA A 35 -11.55 -17.74 24.61
CA ALA A 35 -12.12 -16.39 24.70
C ALA A 35 -13.39 -16.26 23.86
N VAL A 36 -14.20 -15.24 24.16
CA VAL A 36 -15.46 -14.95 23.44
C VAL A 36 -15.19 -13.94 22.31
N PRO A 37 -15.40 -14.28 21.03
CA PRO A 37 -15.24 -13.32 19.93
C PRO A 37 -16.24 -12.16 20.08
N VAL A 38 -15.79 -10.93 19.87
CA VAL A 38 -16.63 -9.73 20.00
C VAL A 38 -16.42 -8.77 18.83
N GLY A 39 -17.19 -7.68 18.80
CA GLY A 39 -17.04 -6.65 17.77
C GLY A 39 -17.17 -7.21 16.35
N TYR A 40 -16.25 -6.87 15.45
CA TYR A 40 -16.28 -7.35 14.06
C TYR A 40 -16.19 -8.87 13.95
N ALA A 41 -15.41 -9.55 14.80
CA ALA A 41 -15.33 -11.01 14.77
C ALA A 41 -16.72 -11.64 14.94
N ALA A 42 -17.44 -11.23 15.99
CA ALA A 42 -18.79 -11.70 16.24
C ALA A 42 -19.76 -11.34 15.10
N LEU A 43 -19.72 -10.09 14.60
CA LEU A 43 -20.61 -9.64 13.53
C LEU A 43 -20.40 -10.41 12.23
N ILE A 44 -19.14 -10.68 11.86
CA ILE A 44 -18.82 -11.47 10.66
C ILE A 44 -19.41 -12.87 10.75
N ASP A 45 -19.24 -13.54 11.89
CA ASP A 45 -19.72 -14.92 12.05
C ASP A 45 -21.25 -15.02 12.14
N VAL A 46 -21.85 -14.14 12.96
CA VAL A 46 -23.29 -14.13 13.26
C VAL A 46 -24.14 -13.81 12.03
N TYR A 47 -23.66 -12.92 11.17
CA TYR A 47 -24.34 -12.52 9.93
C TYR A 47 -23.82 -13.25 8.69
N ASP A 48 -22.85 -14.16 8.86
CA ASP A 48 -22.24 -14.95 7.78
C ASP A 48 -21.69 -14.05 6.64
N LEU A 49 -20.96 -13.01 7.04
CA LEU A 49 -20.48 -11.98 6.11
C LEU A 49 -19.34 -12.53 5.24
N ALA A 50 -19.52 -12.50 3.93
CA ALA A 50 -18.49 -12.86 2.95
C ALA A 50 -17.52 -11.70 2.73
N VAL A 51 -16.65 -11.43 3.70
CA VAL A 51 -15.68 -10.33 3.69
C VAL A 51 -14.28 -10.81 4.08
N PRO A 52 -13.20 -10.25 3.49
CA PRO A 52 -11.85 -10.50 3.93
C PRO A 52 -11.72 -10.18 5.42
N MET A 53 -11.34 -11.17 6.22
CA MET A 53 -11.21 -10.99 7.67
C MET A 53 -10.27 -9.82 8.02
N PRO A 54 -10.60 -8.97 9.01
CA PRO A 54 -9.67 -7.98 9.54
C PRO A 54 -8.32 -8.60 9.95
N ILE A 55 -7.25 -7.80 9.93
CA ILE A 55 -5.91 -8.26 10.32
C ILE A 55 -5.91 -8.62 11.80
N THR A 56 -6.44 -7.72 12.64
CA THR A 56 -6.62 -7.93 14.08
C THR A 56 -8.11 -8.05 14.39
N LEU A 57 -8.48 -9.05 15.20
CA LEU A 57 -9.84 -9.27 15.69
C LEU A 57 -9.91 -9.09 17.20
N ALA A 58 -11.08 -8.73 17.74
CA ALA A 58 -11.26 -8.62 19.18
C ALA A 58 -11.92 -9.84 19.82
N ALA A 59 -11.49 -10.15 21.05
CA ALA A 59 -12.11 -11.16 21.90
C ALA A 59 -12.14 -10.73 23.38
N ILE A 60 -12.98 -11.38 24.18
CA ILE A 60 -13.04 -11.22 25.63
C ILE A 60 -12.43 -12.47 26.27
N GLY A 61 -11.27 -12.29 26.89
CA GLY A 61 -10.57 -13.33 27.62
C GLY A 61 -10.99 -13.38 29.09
N PRO A 62 -10.69 -14.48 29.81
CA PRO A 62 -11.00 -14.63 31.23
C PRO A 62 -10.12 -13.73 32.12
N ARG A 63 -9.00 -13.23 31.60
CA ARG A 63 -8.01 -12.46 32.38
C ARG A 63 -8.39 -10.98 32.52
N HIS A 64 -8.00 -10.36 33.62
CA HIS A 64 -8.15 -8.91 33.85
C HIS A 64 -7.02 -8.06 33.25
N LYS A 65 -6.49 -8.44 32.08
CA LYS A 65 -5.46 -7.69 31.34
C LYS A 65 -5.86 -7.56 29.87
N VAL A 66 -5.69 -6.36 29.31
CA VAL A 66 -5.78 -6.13 27.85
C VAL A 66 -4.42 -6.39 27.23
N TYR A 67 -4.36 -7.18 26.17
CA TYR A 67 -3.13 -7.48 25.43
C TYR A 67 -3.43 -7.88 24.00
N GLN A 68 -2.42 -7.77 23.13
CA GLN A 68 -2.49 -8.21 21.74
C GLN A 68 -1.59 -9.43 21.54
N ALA A 69 -2.10 -10.46 20.87
CA ALA A 69 -1.32 -11.66 20.51
C ALA A 69 -1.95 -12.37 19.31
N GLU A 70 -1.11 -12.85 18.37
CA GLU A 70 -1.54 -13.72 17.26
C GLU A 70 -2.71 -13.16 16.41
N GLY A 71 -2.75 -11.84 16.19
CA GLY A 71 -3.83 -11.19 15.45
C GLY A 71 -5.13 -11.01 16.25
N TRP A 72 -5.05 -11.09 17.58
CA TRP A 72 -6.15 -10.83 18.50
C TRP A 72 -5.85 -9.73 19.49
N ASP A 73 -6.78 -8.80 19.65
CA ASP A 73 -6.90 -7.93 20.80
C ASP A 73 -7.80 -8.60 21.85
N VAL A 74 -7.18 -9.07 22.94
CA VAL A 74 -7.89 -9.73 24.03
C VAL A 74 -8.20 -8.71 25.11
N TYR A 75 -9.49 -8.44 25.29
CA TYR A 75 -10.03 -7.54 26.31
C TYR A 75 -10.52 -8.31 27.53
N THR A 76 -10.70 -7.59 28.64
CA THR A 76 -11.15 -8.16 29.91
C THR A 76 -12.68 -8.25 30.00
N PRO A 77 -13.25 -9.06 30.90
CA PRO A 77 -14.71 -9.26 31.02
C PRO A 77 -15.53 -7.96 31.22
N ARG A 78 -14.92 -6.88 31.72
CA ARG A 78 -15.60 -5.58 31.89
C ARG A 78 -15.95 -4.90 30.55
N HIS A 79 -15.35 -5.35 29.44
CA HIS A 79 -15.59 -4.81 28.11
C HIS A 79 -16.60 -5.65 27.31
N GLN A 80 -17.16 -6.72 27.90
CA GLN A 80 -18.14 -7.58 27.25
C GLN A 80 -19.29 -6.71 26.70
N PRO A 81 -19.52 -6.70 25.37
CA PRO A 81 -20.67 -6.02 24.81
C PRO A 81 -21.94 -6.78 25.20
N LYS A 82 -23.09 -6.15 24.97
CA LYS A 82 -24.34 -6.90 24.92
C LYS A 82 -24.30 -7.81 23.69
N ASP A 83 -24.86 -9.01 23.81
CA ASP A 83 -24.99 -9.98 22.71
C ASP A 83 -26.13 -9.59 21.76
N ASP A 84 -26.03 -8.38 21.21
CA ASP A 84 -26.93 -7.79 20.22
C ASP A 84 -26.13 -6.97 19.19
N LEU A 85 -26.71 -6.68 18.03
CA LEU A 85 -26.08 -5.89 16.97
C LEU A 85 -25.57 -4.53 17.50
N ALA A 86 -26.36 -3.88 18.36
CA ALA A 86 -26.05 -2.59 18.96
C ALA A 86 -24.74 -2.62 19.77
N GLY A 87 -24.60 -3.61 20.63
CA GLY A 87 -23.49 -3.83 21.54
C GLY A 87 -22.21 -4.10 20.79
N HIS A 88 -22.26 -5.02 19.82
CA HIS A 88 -21.08 -5.37 19.01
C HIS A 88 -20.65 -4.25 18.06
N LEU A 89 -21.58 -3.51 17.43
CA LEU A 89 -21.22 -2.33 16.62
C LEU A 89 -20.61 -1.21 17.46
N THR A 90 -21.19 -0.94 18.64
CA THR A 90 -20.66 0.06 19.57
C THR A 90 -19.27 -0.33 20.07
N PHE A 91 -19.07 -1.62 20.35
CA PHE A 91 -17.76 -2.16 20.71
C PHE A 91 -16.74 -1.94 19.59
N ALA A 92 -17.06 -2.35 18.36
CA ALA A 92 -16.16 -2.23 17.21
C ALA A 92 -15.73 -0.77 16.97
N LEU A 93 -16.69 0.16 16.94
CA LEU A 93 -16.42 1.59 16.75
C LEU A 93 -15.62 2.25 17.88
N ARG A 94 -15.56 1.62 19.06
CA ARG A 94 -14.85 2.12 20.24
C ARG A 94 -13.46 1.49 20.39
N TYR A 95 -13.33 0.22 20.07
CA TYR A 95 -12.17 -0.60 20.43
C TYR A 95 -11.38 -1.14 19.25
N GLU A 96 -11.99 -1.33 18.08
CA GLU A 96 -11.34 -1.93 16.92
C GLU A 96 -11.01 -0.90 15.84
N GLY A 97 -11.82 0.16 15.70
CA GLY A 97 -11.71 1.12 14.58
C GLY A 97 -12.73 0.84 13.48
N LEU A 98 -12.60 1.46 12.32
CA LEU A 98 -13.49 1.23 11.18
C LEU A 98 -12.96 0.12 10.27
N ASP A 99 -13.84 -0.82 9.92
CA ASP A 99 -13.70 -1.69 8.76
C ASP A 99 -14.90 -1.45 7.83
N LEU A 100 -14.67 -0.72 6.74
CA LEU A 100 -15.75 -0.29 5.84
C LEU A 100 -16.30 -1.44 5.00
N ALA A 101 -15.51 -2.48 4.70
CA ALA A 101 -15.96 -3.66 3.97
C ALA A 101 -16.93 -4.47 4.83
N VAL A 102 -16.57 -4.72 6.10
CA VAL A 102 -17.43 -5.41 7.07
C VAL A 102 -18.71 -4.62 7.31
N LEU A 103 -18.61 -3.31 7.57
CA LEU A 103 -19.78 -2.47 7.82
C LEU A 103 -20.74 -2.43 6.63
N LYS A 104 -20.22 -2.27 5.41
CA LYS A 104 -21.06 -2.25 4.21
C LYS A 104 -21.76 -3.59 3.94
N ALA A 105 -21.03 -4.70 4.10
CA ALA A 105 -21.62 -6.03 3.97
C ALA A 105 -22.70 -6.28 5.03
N LEU A 106 -22.44 -5.87 6.26
CA LEU A 106 -23.41 -5.95 7.36
C LEU A 106 -24.66 -5.12 7.07
N PHE A 107 -24.52 -3.86 6.66
CA PHE A 107 -25.66 -2.98 6.37
C PHE A 107 -26.52 -3.49 5.21
N ARG A 108 -25.92 -4.11 4.19
CA ARG A 108 -26.69 -4.81 3.14
C ARG A 108 -27.45 -6.02 3.68
N GLY A 109 -26.86 -6.76 4.60
CA GLY A 109 -27.48 -7.94 5.21
C GLY A 109 -28.59 -7.62 6.21
N THR A 110 -28.48 -6.51 6.94
CA THR A 110 -29.43 -6.10 8.00
C THR A 110 -30.49 -5.12 7.53
N GLY A 111 -30.26 -4.42 6.41
CA GLY A 111 -31.17 -3.40 5.91
C GLY A 111 -31.22 -2.13 6.80
N PRO A 112 -32.15 -1.21 6.49
CA PRO A 112 -32.17 0.13 7.10
C PRO A 112 -32.72 0.17 8.52
N GLU A 113 -33.63 -0.74 8.88
CA GLU A 113 -34.38 -0.66 10.13
C GLU A 113 -33.51 -0.87 11.38
N PRO A 114 -32.56 -1.83 11.43
CA PRO A 114 -31.70 -1.97 12.60
C PRO A 114 -30.87 -0.72 12.89
N VAL A 115 -30.30 -0.07 11.87
CA VAL A 115 -29.57 1.19 12.05
C VAL A 115 -30.52 2.31 12.49
N SER A 116 -31.71 2.38 11.89
CA SER A 116 -32.74 3.36 12.27
C SER A 116 -33.18 3.22 13.73
N ALA A 117 -33.36 1.99 14.20
CA ALA A 117 -33.70 1.67 15.59
C ALA A 117 -32.58 2.11 16.55
N LEU A 118 -31.30 1.89 16.21
CA LEU A 118 -30.16 2.37 17.01
C LEU A 118 -30.16 3.90 17.15
N VAL A 119 -30.45 4.61 16.07
CA VAL A 119 -30.50 6.08 16.10
C VAL A 119 -31.67 6.59 16.92
N ARG A 120 -32.86 5.99 16.77
CA ARG A 120 -34.05 6.35 17.56
C ARG A 120 -33.85 6.07 19.06
N ALA A 121 -33.14 5.00 19.42
CA ALA A 121 -32.85 4.65 20.80
C ALA A 121 -31.83 5.59 21.46
N ALA A 122 -30.87 6.10 20.70
CA ALA A 122 -29.80 6.97 21.20
C ALA A 122 -29.51 8.16 20.25
N PRO A 123 -30.45 9.10 20.05
CA PRO A 123 -30.34 10.16 19.04
C PRO A 123 -29.17 11.12 19.29
N THR A 124 -28.80 11.32 20.56
CA THR A 124 -27.64 12.13 20.97
C THR A 124 -26.38 11.30 21.19
N GLY A 125 -26.41 9.98 20.95
CA GLY A 125 -25.26 9.09 21.03
C GLY A 125 -24.30 9.23 19.85
N ALA A 126 -23.01 9.40 20.11
CA ALA A 126 -21.99 9.55 19.06
C ALA A 126 -21.90 8.31 18.14
N TYR A 127 -21.94 7.10 18.71
CA TYR A 127 -21.86 5.85 17.92
C TYR A 127 -23.08 5.67 17.00
N ALA A 128 -24.29 5.91 17.50
CA ALA A 128 -25.50 5.86 16.69
C ALA A 128 -25.44 6.84 15.50
N ARG A 129 -25.00 8.08 15.72
CA ARG A 129 -24.85 9.06 14.62
C ARG A 129 -23.74 8.71 13.63
N ARG A 130 -22.63 8.11 14.10
CA ARG A 130 -21.58 7.59 13.21
C ARG A 130 -22.12 6.45 12.33
N LEU A 131 -22.83 5.48 12.92
CA LEU A 131 -23.44 4.37 12.19
C LEU A 131 -24.48 4.84 11.18
N TRP A 132 -25.31 5.82 11.56
CA TRP A 132 -26.26 6.46 10.64
C TRP A 132 -25.56 7.03 9.41
N PHE A 133 -24.55 7.87 9.63
CA PHE A 133 -23.78 8.46 8.53
C PHE A 133 -23.11 7.38 7.67
N LEU A 134 -22.48 6.39 8.29
CA LEU A 134 -21.78 5.32 7.58
C LEU A 134 -22.75 4.49 6.73
N TYR A 135 -23.98 4.24 7.21
CA TYR A 135 -25.02 3.57 6.42
C TYR A 135 -25.36 4.39 5.17
N GLU A 136 -25.75 5.66 5.35
CA GLU A 136 -26.14 6.51 4.21
C GLU A 136 -24.97 6.71 3.23
N TRP A 137 -23.74 6.83 3.74
CA TRP A 137 -22.55 7.05 2.92
C TRP A 137 -22.06 5.81 2.17
N LEU A 138 -22.09 4.62 2.79
CA LEU A 138 -21.62 3.38 2.18
C LEU A 138 -22.59 2.83 1.13
N LEU A 139 -23.89 3.01 1.36
CA LEU A 139 -24.95 2.48 0.50
C LEU A 139 -25.53 3.52 -0.46
N ASP A 140 -25.24 4.81 -0.27
CA ASP A 140 -25.87 5.91 -0.99
C ASP A 140 -27.41 5.91 -0.83
N GLU A 141 -27.87 5.52 0.37
CA GLU A 141 -29.28 5.37 0.72
C GLU A 141 -29.63 6.18 1.96
N ARG A 142 -30.52 7.18 1.82
CA ARG A 142 -30.95 8.03 2.93
C ARG A 142 -31.96 7.28 3.82
N LEU A 143 -31.71 7.24 5.13
CA LEU A 143 -32.63 6.67 6.10
C LEU A 143 -33.82 7.61 6.37
N ASP A 144 -34.99 7.05 6.64
CA ASP A 144 -36.17 7.80 7.07
C ASP A 144 -36.06 8.20 8.56
N LEU A 145 -35.19 9.18 8.80
CA LEU A 145 -34.89 9.78 10.09
C LEU A 145 -34.87 11.31 9.96
N PRO A 146 -35.41 12.03 10.96
CA PRO A 146 -35.27 13.48 11.03
C PRO A 146 -33.81 13.86 11.28
N ASP A 147 -33.41 15.04 10.81
CA ASP A 147 -32.06 15.57 11.04
C ASP A 147 -31.77 15.69 12.55
N ALA A 148 -30.54 15.36 12.95
CA ALA A 148 -30.12 15.52 14.34
C ALA A 148 -30.07 17.00 14.72
N THR A 149 -30.79 17.36 15.78
CA THR A 149 -30.85 18.75 16.29
C THR A 149 -29.90 19.01 17.45
N GLN A 150 -29.41 17.96 18.12
CA GLN A 150 -28.60 18.04 19.34
C GLN A 150 -27.37 17.11 19.29
N GLY A 151 -26.37 17.39 20.14
CA GLY A 151 -25.11 16.62 20.26
C GLY A 151 -23.90 17.31 19.61
N SER A 152 -22.69 17.01 20.05
CA SER A 152 -21.46 17.50 19.40
C SER A 152 -21.21 16.79 18.07
N TYR A 153 -20.40 17.41 17.20
CA TYR A 153 -19.92 16.76 15.99
C TYR A 153 -18.97 15.61 16.36
N ALA A 154 -19.40 14.37 16.14
CA ALA A 154 -18.55 13.19 16.33
C ALA A 154 -17.73 12.94 15.06
N GLN A 155 -16.44 12.63 15.19
CA GLN A 155 -15.62 12.21 14.05
C GLN A 155 -16.01 10.80 13.60
N ILE A 156 -16.01 10.56 12.29
CA ILE A 156 -16.32 9.25 11.72
C ILE A 156 -15.19 8.27 11.97
N VAL A 157 -13.98 8.64 11.56
CA VAL A 157 -12.73 7.94 11.86
C VAL A 157 -12.20 8.47 13.19
N ASP A 158 -11.79 7.56 14.08
CA ASP A 158 -11.11 7.91 15.33
C ASP A 158 -9.62 8.18 15.04
N PRO A 159 -9.13 9.44 15.13
CA PRO A 159 -7.74 9.77 14.78
C PRO A 159 -6.70 9.17 15.71
N GLU A 160 -7.09 8.70 16.90
CA GLU A 160 -6.20 7.97 17.82
C GLU A 160 -5.95 6.53 17.36
N ARG A 161 -6.82 5.99 16.49
CA ARG A 161 -6.76 4.61 16.00
C ARG A 161 -6.37 4.49 14.54
N GLN A 162 -6.82 5.42 13.71
CA GLN A 162 -6.64 5.36 12.27
C GLN A 162 -6.31 6.75 11.72
N TRP A 163 -5.52 6.78 10.65
CA TRP A 163 -5.22 8.02 9.95
C TRP A 163 -6.47 8.55 9.24
N ALA A 164 -6.72 9.84 9.39
CA ALA A 164 -7.93 10.52 8.95
C ALA A 164 -7.59 11.86 8.30
N THR A 165 -8.54 12.44 7.57
CA THR A 165 -8.41 13.76 6.96
C THR A 165 -8.93 14.87 7.87
N ASP A 166 -8.79 16.13 7.48
CA ASP A 166 -9.40 17.24 8.22
C ASP A 166 -10.92 17.18 8.15
N GLY A 167 -11.48 16.58 7.10
CA GLY A 167 -12.90 16.24 6.99
C GLY A 167 -13.88 17.40 6.83
N THR A 168 -15.14 17.05 6.56
CA THR A 168 -16.24 18.00 6.37
C THR A 168 -17.43 17.67 7.27
N ASN A 169 -18.17 18.68 7.70
CA ASN A 169 -19.31 18.49 8.59
C ASN A 169 -20.53 17.97 7.80
N SER A 170 -21.11 16.86 8.24
CA SER A 170 -22.45 16.45 7.86
C SER A 170 -23.43 16.95 8.92
N THR A 171 -24.19 17.99 8.58
CA THR A 171 -25.11 18.67 9.49
C THR A 171 -26.27 17.79 9.92
N ARG A 172 -26.88 17.07 8.97
CA ARG A 172 -27.97 16.10 9.19
C ARG A 172 -27.65 15.09 10.28
N HIS A 173 -26.43 14.56 10.23
CA HIS A 173 -25.96 13.53 11.16
C HIS A 173 -25.27 14.11 12.39
N ARG A 174 -24.90 15.40 12.37
CA ARG A 174 -23.99 16.03 13.35
C ARG A 174 -22.73 15.17 13.57
N VAL A 175 -22.08 14.82 12.46
CA VAL A 175 -20.78 14.14 12.43
C VAL A 175 -19.82 14.86 11.50
N LYS A 176 -18.54 14.72 11.78
CA LYS A 176 -17.45 15.23 10.95
C LYS A 176 -16.93 14.07 10.10
N ASN A 177 -17.25 14.08 8.81
CA ASN A 177 -16.76 13.13 7.83
C ASN A 177 -15.27 13.40 7.56
N ASN A 178 -14.41 12.75 8.34
CA ASN A 178 -12.96 12.74 8.21
C ASN A 178 -12.42 11.46 7.55
N LEU A 179 -13.25 10.77 6.74
CA LEU A 179 -12.81 9.62 5.97
C LEU A 179 -11.72 10.04 4.95
N PRO A 180 -10.66 9.23 4.77
CA PRO A 180 -9.61 9.50 3.80
C PRO A 180 -9.98 9.03 2.39
N GLY A 181 -11.18 9.34 1.92
CA GLY A 181 -11.62 8.94 0.59
C GLY A 181 -13.10 9.15 0.33
N THR A 182 -13.59 8.48 -0.70
CA THR A 182 -15.00 8.45 -1.11
C THR A 182 -15.56 7.04 -0.97
N SER A 183 -16.88 6.86 -1.09
CA SER A 183 -17.48 5.52 -1.09
C SER A 183 -17.05 4.66 -2.28
N ALA A 184 -16.44 5.27 -3.31
CA ALA A 184 -15.84 4.56 -4.44
C ALA A 184 -14.40 4.11 -4.20
N PHE A 185 -13.69 4.68 -3.21
CA PHE A 185 -12.33 4.28 -2.82
C PHE A 185 -11.95 4.99 -1.51
N CYS A 186 -11.83 4.22 -0.42
CA CYS A 186 -11.42 4.70 0.91
C CYS A 186 -10.71 3.60 1.72
N PRO A 187 -9.52 3.14 1.31
CA PRO A 187 -8.68 2.30 2.17
C PRO A 187 -8.30 3.03 3.45
N LEU A 188 -8.15 2.29 4.54
CA LEU A 188 -7.81 2.84 5.85
C LEU A 188 -6.44 2.35 6.31
N ILE A 189 -5.79 3.15 7.16
CA ILE A 189 -4.51 2.82 7.78
C ILE A 189 -4.67 3.00 9.28
N PHE A 190 -4.38 1.94 10.04
CA PHE A 190 -4.31 1.98 11.50
C PHE A 190 -3.05 2.70 11.96
N ARG A 191 -3.14 3.39 13.08
CA ARG A 191 -1.96 3.88 13.78
C ARG A 191 -1.23 2.72 14.41
N THR A 192 0.08 2.67 14.17
CA THR A 192 1.00 1.74 14.82
C THR A 192 2.17 2.52 15.38
N PRO A 193 2.84 2.02 16.43
CA PRO A 193 4.04 2.66 16.95
C PRO A 193 5.12 2.89 15.88
N ALA A 194 5.23 1.98 14.90
CA ALA A 194 6.15 2.10 13.79
C ALA A 194 5.78 3.27 12.86
N LEU A 195 4.51 3.36 12.42
CA LEU A 195 4.05 4.45 11.58
C LEU A 195 4.14 5.81 12.28
N ASP A 196 3.78 5.88 13.56
CA ASP A 196 3.90 7.10 14.35
C ASP A 196 5.36 7.57 14.43
N ALA A 197 6.30 6.65 14.64
CA ALA A 197 7.73 6.95 14.65
C ALA A 197 8.23 7.44 13.28
N PHE A 198 7.82 6.79 12.18
CA PHE A 198 8.22 7.20 10.83
C PHE A 198 7.67 8.58 10.45
N VAL A 199 6.39 8.85 10.72
CA VAL A 199 5.79 10.17 10.46
C VAL A 199 6.49 11.25 11.29
N ALA A 200 6.83 10.95 12.56
CA ALA A 200 7.53 11.89 13.43
C ALA A 200 8.95 12.25 12.94
N ARG A 201 9.64 11.34 12.22
CA ARG A 201 10.96 11.63 11.61
C ARG A 201 10.90 12.75 10.56
N ASN A 202 9.78 12.91 9.88
CA ASN A 202 9.66 13.84 8.75
C ASN A 202 10.77 13.60 7.70
N LEU A 203 10.79 12.38 7.17
CA LEU A 203 11.79 11.88 6.22
C LEU A 203 12.03 12.82 5.01
N GLY A 204 11.00 13.52 4.54
CA GLY A 204 11.14 14.48 3.45
C GLY A 204 12.04 15.66 3.80
N GLU A 205 11.95 16.17 5.03
CA GLU A 205 12.87 17.21 5.54
C GLU A 205 14.28 16.67 5.77
N GLU A 206 14.43 15.46 6.32
CA GLU A 206 15.74 14.82 6.48
C GLU A 206 16.46 14.70 5.13
N ALA A 207 15.77 14.24 4.09
CA ALA A 207 16.33 14.12 2.75
C ALA A 207 16.71 15.48 2.15
N ARG A 208 15.88 16.51 2.35
CA ARG A 208 16.19 17.89 1.90
C ARG A 208 17.45 18.45 2.57
N ARG A 209 17.63 18.19 3.87
CA ARG A 209 18.85 18.64 4.58
C ARG A 209 20.08 17.93 4.07
N MET A 210 20.00 16.62 3.86
CA MET A 210 21.10 15.83 3.34
C MET A 210 21.59 16.32 1.98
N ILE A 211 20.68 16.62 1.05
CA ILE A 211 21.08 17.06 -0.30
C ILE A 211 21.54 18.52 -0.36
N ALA A 212 21.23 19.34 0.65
CA ALA A 212 21.61 20.74 0.68
C ALA A 212 23.14 20.95 0.76
N GLU A 213 23.87 19.95 1.25
CA GLU A 213 25.34 19.95 1.35
C GLU A 213 26.04 19.41 0.10
N VAL A 214 25.28 18.95 -0.91
CA VAL A 214 25.80 18.33 -2.12
C VAL A 214 25.97 19.38 -3.23
N PRO A 215 27.14 19.48 -3.89
CA PRO A 215 27.33 20.35 -5.05
C PRO A 215 26.29 20.09 -6.15
N ALA A 216 25.81 21.16 -6.80
CA ALA A 216 24.66 21.08 -7.72
C ALA A 216 24.92 20.17 -8.94
N ASP A 217 26.15 20.17 -9.47
CA ASP A 217 26.55 19.32 -10.59
C ASP A 217 26.60 17.83 -10.19
N LEU A 218 27.12 17.54 -8.99
CA LEU A 218 27.12 16.20 -8.42
C LEU A 218 25.70 15.71 -8.20
N LEU A 219 24.84 16.53 -7.59
CA LEU A 219 23.44 16.21 -7.34
C LEU A 219 22.67 15.91 -8.63
N ALA A 220 22.89 16.68 -9.70
CA ALA A 220 22.24 16.44 -10.99
C ALA A 220 22.63 15.07 -11.59
N ARG A 221 23.90 14.68 -11.47
CA ARG A 221 24.40 13.36 -11.91
C ARG A 221 23.85 12.23 -11.04
N THR A 222 23.84 12.41 -9.71
CA THR A 222 23.22 11.48 -8.76
C THR A 222 21.75 11.26 -9.10
N ALA A 223 21.00 12.34 -9.33
CA ALA A 223 19.58 12.26 -9.67
C ALA A 223 19.32 11.49 -10.97
N ALA A 224 20.10 11.77 -12.03
CA ALA A 224 19.98 11.04 -13.29
C ALA A 224 20.28 9.54 -13.12
N PHE A 225 21.32 9.20 -12.34
CA PHE A 225 21.66 7.82 -12.05
C PHE A 225 20.57 7.10 -11.25
N LEU A 226 20.09 7.70 -10.16
CA LEU A 226 19.05 7.10 -9.30
C LEU A 226 17.75 6.87 -10.07
N LEU A 227 17.37 7.80 -10.96
CA LEU A 227 16.21 7.65 -11.83
C LEU A 227 16.34 6.45 -12.78
N LEU A 228 17.52 6.29 -13.41
CA LEU A 228 17.82 5.16 -14.29
C LEU A 228 17.87 3.84 -13.51
N LYS A 229 18.46 3.84 -12.31
CA LYS A 229 18.50 2.70 -11.39
C LYS A 229 17.08 2.27 -11.04
N ASP A 230 16.24 3.20 -10.61
CA ASP A 230 14.85 2.93 -10.25
C ASP A 230 14.04 2.36 -11.42
N SER A 231 14.14 3.01 -12.58
CA SER A 231 13.47 2.53 -13.79
C SER A 231 13.90 1.11 -14.13
N ARG A 232 15.20 0.78 -14.07
CA ARG A 232 15.70 -0.58 -14.34
C ARG A 232 15.16 -1.58 -13.32
N SER A 233 15.25 -1.26 -12.03
CA SER A 233 14.74 -2.10 -10.95
C SER A 233 13.24 -2.37 -11.12
N SER A 234 12.48 -1.39 -11.59
CA SER A 234 11.05 -1.55 -11.87
C SER A 234 10.76 -2.61 -12.94
N PHE A 235 11.63 -2.83 -13.93
CA PHE A 235 11.46 -3.94 -14.89
C PHE A 235 11.94 -5.27 -14.31
N GLN A 236 13.03 -5.26 -13.55
CA GLN A 236 13.59 -6.46 -12.93
C GLN A 236 12.63 -7.10 -11.91
N ILE A 237 11.85 -6.29 -11.19
CA ILE A 237 10.78 -6.78 -10.29
C ILE A 237 9.76 -7.64 -11.06
N GLU A 238 9.47 -7.28 -12.31
CA GLU A 238 8.57 -8.05 -13.20
C GLU A 238 9.30 -9.20 -13.94
N GLY A 239 10.58 -9.45 -13.63
CA GLY A 239 11.41 -10.44 -14.32
C GLY A 239 11.86 -10.02 -15.73
N GLU A 240 11.65 -8.76 -16.12
CA GLU A 240 11.97 -8.26 -17.46
C GLU A 240 13.37 -7.64 -17.56
N HIS A 241 14.03 -7.86 -18.70
CA HIS A 241 15.31 -7.24 -19.06
C HIS A 241 15.18 -6.51 -20.42
N PRO A 242 14.43 -5.40 -20.48
CA PRO A 242 14.15 -4.73 -21.74
C PRO A 242 15.38 -4.00 -22.32
N PRO A 243 15.34 -3.63 -23.61
CA PRO A 243 16.31 -2.74 -24.23
C PRO A 243 16.48 -1.39 -23.48
N HIS A 244 17.67 -0.80 -23.59
CA HIS A 244 18.06 0.39 -22.83
C HIS A 244 17.17 1.62 -23.12
N ASP A 245 16.70 1.78 -24.35
CA ASP A 245 15.79 2.88 -24.73
C ASP A 245 14.45 2.79 -24.00
N ARG A 246 13.92 1.59 -23.76
CA ARG A 246 12.68 1.37 -22.99
C ARG A 246 12.87 1.72 -21.52
N ILE A 247 14.03 1.39 -20.94
CA ILE A 247 14.41 1.81 -19.58
C ILE A 247 14.50 3.34 -19.52
N GLN A 248 15.15 3.98 -20.49
CA GLN A 248 15.26 5.45 -20.52
C GLN A 248 13.91 6.15 -20.66
N ARG A 249 13.04 5.68 -21.57
CA ARG A 249 11.69 6.23 -21.75
C ARG A 249 10.85 6.12 -20.48
N TRP A 250 10.93 4.99 -19.79
CA TRP A 250 10.23 4.82 -18.51
C TRP A 250 10.82 5.68 -17.40
N GLY A 251 12.15 5.78 -17.30
CA GLY A 251 12.83 6.71 -16.39
C GLY A 251 12.42 8.16 -16.63
N GLN A 252 12.29 8.60 -17.88
CA GLN A 252 11.77 9.94 -18.20
C GLN A 252 10.35 10.14 -17.67
N ALA A 253 9.45 9.15 -17.85
CA ALA A 253 8.11 9.22 -17.29
C ALA A 253 8.14 9.34 -15.76
N ILE A 254 8.95 8.54 -15.06
CA ILE A 254 9.14 8.65 -13.60
C ILE A 254 9.64 10.05 -13.22
N GLY A 255 10.58 10.63 -13.96
CA GLY A 255 11.08 11.99 -13.72
C GLY A 255 10.05 13.11 -13.95
N GLU A 256 8.95 12.78 -14.65
CA GLU A 256 7.79 13.65 -14.86
C GLU A 256 6.67 13.41 -13.82
N ALA A 257 6.87 12.49 -12.87
CA ALA A 257 5.90 12.21 -11.82
C ALA A 257 5.50 13.49 -11.07
N GLY A 258 4.21 13.58 -10.74
CA GLY A 258 3.60 14.75 -10.10
C GLY A 258 3.33 15.96 -11.00
N ARG A 259 3.74 15.95 -12.28
CA ARG A 259 3.46 17.06 -13.22
C ARG A 259 2.05 17.04 -13.82
N ARG A 260 1.42 15.87 -13.87
CA ARG A 260 0.09 15.64 -14.44
C ARG A 260 -0.80 15.01 -13.38
N LEU A 261 -2.07 15.40 -13.36
CA LEU A 261 -3.06 14.75 -12.49
C LEU A 261 -3.22 13.29 -12.89
N VAL A 262 -3.38 12.41 -11.90
CA VAL A 262 -3.71 11.00 -12.15
C VAL A 262 -5.19 10.92 -12.48
N ASP A 263 -5.48 10.59 -13.74
CA ASP A 263 -6.80 10.19 -14.22
C ASP A 263 -6.66 8.99 -15.16
N ARG A 264 -7.78 8.50 -15.69
CA ARG A 264 -7.78 7.37 -16.62
C ARG A 264 -6.89 7.63 -17.84
N ALA A 265 -6.97 8.81 -18.45
CA ALA A 265 -6.22 9.12 -19.68
C ALA A 265 -4.72 9.15 -19.43
N GLU A 266 -4.30 9.67 -18.27
CA GLU A 266 -2.91 9.67 -17.86
C GLU A 266 -2.41 8.25 -17.55
N LEU A 267 -3.20 7.41 -16.87
CA LEU A 267 -2.84 6.00 -16.65
C LEU A 267 -2.69 5.23 -17.97
N GLU A 268 -3.59 5.42 -18.93
CA GLU A 268 -3.49 4.82 -20.27
C GLU A 268 -2.28 5.36 -21.06
N ARG A 269 -1.93 6.64 -20.90
CA ARG A 269 -0.71 7.21 -21.48
C ARG A 269 0.54 6.54 -20.90
N LEU A 270 0.61 6.41 -19.58
CA LEU A 270 1.71 5.75 -18.88
C LEU A 270 1.83 4.28 -19.27
N GLN A 271 0.70 3.58 -19.41
CA GLN A 271 0.65 2.22 -19.92
C GLN A 271 1.29 2.13 -21.32
N ARG A 272 0.91 3.03 -22.23
CA ARG A 272 1.50 3.06 -23.58
C ARG A 272 3.02 3.28 -23.57
N ILE A 273 3.50 4.15 -22.69
CA ILE A 273 4.95 4.40 -22.53
C ILE A 273 5.67 3.16 -22.04
N VAL A 274 5.12 2.51 -21.00
CA VAL A 274 5.78 1.37 -20.35
C VAL A 274 5.78 0.14 -21.24
N ILE A 275 4.70 -0.13 -21.97
CA ILE A 275 4.59 -1.25 -22.91
C ILE A 275 5.48 -1.01 -24.15
N GLY A 276 5.39 0.19 -24.74
CA GLY A 276 6.09 0.51 -25.98
C GLY A 276 5.45 -0.19 -27.19
N ASP A 277 5.88 -1.41 -27.49
CA ASP A 277 5.32 -2.20 -28.59
C ASP A 277 4.11 -3.02 -28.11
N ALA A 278 2.92 -2.55 -28.46
CA ALA A 278 1.64 -3.11 -28.00
C ALA A 278 0.99 -4.09 -28.98
N ARG A 279 1.74 -4.69 -29.92
CA ARG A 279 1.17 -5.62 -30.92
C ARG A 279 0.43 -6.82 -30.34
N PHE A 280 0.73 -7.19 -29.09
CA PHE A 280 0.17 -8.35 -28.40
C PHE A 280 -0.50 -8.02 -27.06
N VAL A 281 -0.76 -6.73 -26.79
CA VAL A 281 -1.34 -6.26 -25.53
C VAL A 281 -2.46 -5.28 -25.85
N HIS A 282 -3.63 -5.46 -25.25
CA HIS A 282 -4.67 -4.46 -25.32
C HIS A 282 -4.32 -3.27 -24.40
N LEU A 283 -4.21 -2.09 -25.00
CA LEU A 283 -4.03 -0.85 -24.25
C LEU A 283 -5.38 -0.28 -23.84
N GLY A 284 -5.45 0.28 -22.63
CA GLY A 284 -6.71 0.67 -22.02
C GLY A 284 -7.15 -0.31 -20.95
N LEU A 285 -8.18 0.08 -20.19
CA LEU A 285 -8.81 -0.79 -19.19
C LEU A 285 -9.18 -2.13 -19.83
N ARG A 286 -8.82 -3.23 -19.19
CA ARG A 286 -9.15 -4.57 -19.71
C ARG A 286 -10.67 -4.77 -19.77
N GLU A 287 -11.10 -5.53 -20.77
CA GLU A 287 -12.52 -5.88 -20.98
C GLU A 287 -12.85 -7.31 -20.50
N GLU A 288 -11.86 -8.01 -19.94
CA GLU A 288 -12.00 -9.37 -19.40
C GLU A 288 -11.64 -9.42 -17.91
N GLY A 289 -11.83 -10.58 -17.28
CA GLY A 289 -11.31 -10.80 -15.92
C GLY A 289 -9.79 -10.66 -15.86
N GLY A 290 -9.24 -10.82 -14.66
CA GLY A 290 -7.80 -10.76 -14.47
C GLY A 290 -7.41 -11.42 -13.17
N PHE A 291 -6.22 -11.99 -13.15
CA PHE A 291 -5.62 -12.54 -11.96
C PHE A 291 -4.10 -12.38 -12.02
N VAL A 292 -3.47 -12.43 -10.86
CA VAL A 292 -2.03 -12.58 -10.70
C VAL A 292 -1.80 -13.97 -10.10
N GLY A 293 -0.89 -14.72 -10.69
CA GLY A 293 -0.60 -16.09 -10.29
C GLY A 293 0.00 -16.88 -11.46
N GLU A 294 -0.09 -18.20 -11.37
CA GLU A 294 0.46 -19.10 -12.38
C GLU A 294 -0.66 -19.78 -13.19
N HIS A 295 -0.26 -20.51 -14.23
CA HIS A 295 -1.13 -21.46 -14.91
C HIS A 295 -0.63 -22.87 -14.63
N ASP A 296 -1.55 -23.80 -14.41
CA ASP A 296 -1.23 -25.22 -14.37
C ASP A 296 -0.55 -25.63 -15.69
N ARG A 297 0.62 -26.25 -15.59
CA ARG A 297 1.46 -26.56 -16.77
C ARG A 297 0.84 -27.58 -17.72
N LEU A 298 -0.10 -28.39 -17.27
CA LEU A 298 -0.72 -29.45 -18.05
C LEU A 298 -2.09 -29.03 -18.59
N ALA A 299 -2.93 -28.50 -17.70
CA ALA A 299 -4.32 -28.15 -18.02
C ALA A 299 -4.47 -26.71 -18.52
N GLY A 300 -3.46 -25.85 -18.33
CA GLY A 300 -3.55 -24.41 -18.65
C GLY A 300 -4.55 -23.67 -17.76
N THR A 301 -5.03 -24.29 -16.68
CA THR A 301 -6.01 -23.67 -15.78
C THR A 301 -5.33 -22.65 -14.88
N PRO A 302 -5.94 -21.47 -14.66
CA PRO A 302 -5.39 -20.45 -13.78
C PRO A 302 -5.27 -20.95 -12.33
N ILE A 303 -4.15 -20.58 -11.68
CA ILE A 303 -3.85 -20.79 -10.26
C ILE A 303 -3.62 -19.40 -9.65
N PRO A 304 -4.69 -18.72 -9.19
CA PRO A 304 -4.58 -17.34 -8.71
C PRO A 304 -3.96 -17.22 -7.32
N ASP A 305 -2.96 -16.34 -7.19
CA ASP A 305 -2.49 -15.78 -5.91
C ASP A 305 -3.28 -14.51 -5.54
N HIS A 306 -3.84 -13.85 -6.55
CA HIS A 306 -4.75 -12.73 -6.43
C HIS A 306 -5.72 -12.71 -7.60
N ILE A 307 -7.00 -12.42 -7.34
CA ILE A 307 -7.98 -12.17 -8.40
C ILE A 307 -8.23 -10.67 -8.47
N SER A 308 -8.07 -10.11 -9.66
CA SER A 308 -8.24 -8.69 -9.93
C SER A 308 -9.71 -8.27 -9.89
N ALA A 309 -9.98 -6.96 -9.83
CA ALA A 309 -11.34 -6.45 -9.86
C ALA A 309 -12.11 -6.90 -11.12
N ARG A 310 -13.44 -6.93 -11.05
CA ARG A 310 -14.25 -7.17 -12.26
C ARG A 310 -14.02 -6.05 -13.26
N HIS A 311 -13.93 -6.39 -14.56
CA HIS A 311 -13.70 -5.37 -15.59
C HIS A 311 -14.82 -4.32 -15.63
N GLN A 312 -16.05 -4.72 -15.31
CA GLN A 312 -17.20 -3.80 -15.26
C GLN A 312 -17.06 -2.74 -14.16
N ASP A 313 -16.31 -3.02 -13.09
CA ASP A 313 -16.10 -2.11 -11.96
C ASP A 313 -14.90 -1.16 -12.19
N LEU A 314 -14.04 -1.43 -13.17
CA LEU A 314 -12.81 -0.67 -13.40
C LEU A 314 -13.03 0.82 -13.63
N PRO A 315 -14.02 1.29 -14.41
CA PRO A 315 -14.26 2.73 -14.56
C PRO A 315 -14.52 3.42 -13.22
N SER A 316 -15.33 2.81 -12.34
CA SER A 316 -15.65 3.35 -11.01
C SER A 316 -14.44 3.30 -10.08
N LEU A 317 -13.67 2.22 -10.09
CA LEU A 317 -12.51 2.05 -9.21
C LEU A 317 -11.37 2.99 -9.61
N VAL A 318 -11.09 3.15 -10.91
CA VAL A 318 -10.07 4.09 -11.40
C VAL A 318 -10.46 5.53 -11.12
N GLU A 319 -11.74 5.88 -11.27
CA GLU A 319 -12.20 7.23 -10.88
C GLU A 319 -12.11 7.44 -9.36
N GLY A 320 -12.40 6.41 -8.55
CA GLY A 320 -12.23 6.46 -7.09
C GLY A 320 -10.78 6.71 -6.68
N LEU A 321 -9.83 6.00 -7.30
CA LEU A 321 -8.38 6.21 -7.12
C LEU A 321 -7.98 7.65 -7.47
N ALA A 322 -8.43 8.14 -8.62
CA ALA A 322 -8.16 9.51 -9.09
C ALA A 322 -8.77 10.58 -8.16
N ALA A 323 -9.99 10.35 -7.65
CA ALA A 323 -10.64 11.23 -6.69
C ALA A 323 -9.88 11.30 -5.36
N PHE A 324 -9.35 10.17 -4.88
CA PHE A 324 -8.51 10.12 -3.68
C PHE A 324 -7.24 10.96 -3.83
N ASP A 325 -6.51 10.80 -4.94
CA ASP A 325 -5.30 11.57 -5.24
C ASP A 325 -5.55 13.09 -5.26
N ARG A 326 -6.66 13.51 -5.86
CA ARG A 326 -7.04 14.94 -5.94
C ARG A 326 -7.44 15.55 -4.59
N THR A 327 -7.90 14.74 -3.63
CA THR A 327 -8.54 15.21 -2.40
C THR A 327 -7.85 14.69 -1.14
N ALA A 328 -8.23 13.51 -0.64
CA ALA A 328 -7.78 12.97 0.64
C ALA A 328 -6.26 12.79 0.73
N ALA A 329 -5.60 12.38 -0.35
CA ALA A 329 -4.14 12.26 -0.41
C ALA A 329 -3.42 13.57 -0.04
N ARG A 330 -4.07 14.72 -0.31
CA ARG A 330 -3.50 16.05 -0.01
C ARG A 330 -3.60 16.45 1.48
N GLN A 331 -4.26 15.65 2.30
CA GLN A 331 -4.45 15.92 3.73
C GLN A 331 -3.73 14.87 4.60
N LEU A 332 -3.12 13.86 3.98
CA LEU A 332 -2.35 12.82 4.66
C LEU A 332 -0.85 13.06 4.51
N ASP A 333 -0.07 12.34 5.33
CA ASP A 333 1.36 12.19 5.10
C ASP A 333 1.60 11.62 3.68
N PRO A 334 2.60 12.12 2.93
CA PRO A 334 2.83 11.71 1.54
C PRO A 334 3.07 10.20 1.37
N VAL A 335 3.75 9.55 2.31
CA VAL A 335 4.06 8.12 2.21
C VAL A 335 2.81 7.28 2.53
N LEU A 336 2.01 7.69 3.51
CA LEU A 336 0.71 7.08 3.79
C LEU A 336 -0.22 7.17 2.56
N ALA A 337 -0.31 8.36 1.95
CA ALA A 337 -1.12 8.56 0.76
C ALA A 337 -0.62 7.74 -0.44
N ALA A 338 0.70 7.65 -0.62
CA ALA A 338 1.32 6.85 -1.67
C ALA A 338 0.99 5.35 -1.49
N ALA A 339 1.04 4.85 -0.25
CA ALA A 339 0.68 3.47 0.05
C ALA A 339 -0.79 3.18 -0.31
N ILE A 340 -1.72 4.04 0.10
CA ILE A 340 -3.15 3.89 -0.23
C ILE A 340 -3.36 3.84 -1.75
N LEU A 341 -2.87 4.85 -2.48
CA LEU A 341 -3.13 4.98 -3.91
C LEU A 341 -2.45 3.86 -4.71
N ALA A 342 -1.16 3.64 -4.49
CA ALA A 342 -0.37 2.72 -5.29
C ALA A 342 -0.83 1.27 -5.06
N PHE A 343 -0.96 0.82 -3.80
CA PHE A 343 -1.37 -0.56 -3.53
C PHE A 343 -2.84 -0.79 -3.86
N GLY A 344 -3.71 0.21 -3.71
CA GLY A 344 -5.07 0.14 -4.22
C GLY A 344 -5.10 -0.11 -5.73
N PHE A 345 -4.29 0.63 -6.50
CA PHE A 345 -4.17 0.44 -7.95
C PHE A 345 -3.69 -0.98 -8.32
N VAL A 346 -2.66 -1.49 -7.64
CA VAL A 346 -2.12 -2.83 -7.97
C VAL A 346 -3.11 -3.95 -7.63
N TYR A 347 -3.92 -3.79 -6.58
CA TYR A 347 -4.98 -4.75 -6.26
C TYR A 347 -6.16 -4.68 -7.24
N VAL A 348 -6.57 -3.49 -7.67
CA VAL A 348 -7.59 -3.31 -8.73
C VAL A 348 -7.12 -3.99 -10.01
N HIS A 349 -5.84 -3.81 -10.36
CA HIS A 349 -5.18 -4.40 -11.53
C HIS A 349 -5.98 -4.12 -12.83
N PRO A 350 -6.10 -2.85 -13.23
CA PRO A 350 -7.04 -2.41 -14.27
C PRO A 350 -6.61 -2.71 -15.72
N PHE A 351 -5.33 -2.98 -15.96
CA PHE A 351 -4.78 -3.20 -17.30
C PHE A 351 -4.44 -4.67 -17.54
N GLU A 352 -4.32 -5.09 -18.81
CA GLU A 352 -3.79 -6.41 -19.15
C GLU A 352 -2.32 -6.56 -18.75
N ASP A 353 -1.51 -5.52 -18.99
CA ASP A 353 -0.11 -5.43 -18.59
C ASP A 353 0.26 -3.98 -18.24
N GLY A 354 1.33 -3.81 -17.47
CA GLY A 354 1.89 -2.55 -17.01
C GLY A 354 1.55 -2.22 -15.56
N ASN A 355 0.65 -2.98 -14.92
CA ASN A 355 0.11 -2.65 -13.59
C ASN A 355 1.20 -2.50 -12.52
N GLY A 356 2.13 -3.45 -12.40
CA GLY A 356 3.20 -3.37 -11.39
C GLY A 356 4.09 -2.13 -11.56
N ARG A 357 4.38 -1.75 -12.81
CA ARG A 357 5.21 -0.57 -13.13
C ARG A 357 4.45 0.72 -12.86
N LEU A 358 3.18 0.80 -13.26
CA LEU A 358 2.31 1.95 -12.97
C LEU A 358 2.06 2.11 -11.47
N HIS A 359 1.94 1.01 -10.71
CA HIS A 359 1.91 1.02 -9.24
C HIS A 359 3.13 1.76 -8.67
N ARG A 360 4.35 1.42 -9.11
CA ARG A 360 5.57 2.09 -8.65
C ARG A 360 5.65 3.54 -9.12
N TYR A 361 5.18 3.85 -10.33
CA TYR A 361 5.02 5.23 -10.77
C TYR A 361 4.09 6.04 -9.86
N LEU A 362 2.97 5.47 -9.40
CA LEU A 362 2.03 6.15 -8.51
C LEU A 362 2.65 6.49 -7.15
N ILE A 363 3.60 5.68 -6.66
CA ILE A 363 4.40 6.03 -5.48
C ILE A 363 5.16 7.33 -5.75
N HIS A 364 5.94 7.39 -6.83
CA HIS A 364 6.68 8.61 -7.18
C HIS A 364 5.76 9.79 -7.44
N HIS A 365 4.60 9.57 -8.06
CA HIS A 365 3.60 10.61 -8.30
C HIS A 365 3.19 11.29 -6.99
N VAL A 366 2.73 10.52 -6.01
CA VAL A 366 2.25 11.10 -4.75
C VAL A 366 3.39 11.79 -4.00
N LEU A 367 4.56 11.17 -3.92
CA LEU A 367 5.73 11.79 -3.26
C LEU A 367 6.14 13.11 -3.94
N ALA A 368 6.14 13.16 -5.28
CA ALA A 368 6.48 14.36 -6.03
C ALA A 368 5.41 15.46 -5.90
N THR A 369 4.11 15.14 -6.08
CA THR A 369 2.99 16.09 -5.98
C THR A 369 2.92 16.74 -4.60
N ARG A 370 3.35 16.01 -3.57
CA ARG A 370 3.35 16.47 -2.17
C ARG A 370 4.65 17.16 -1.76
N GLY A 371 5.60 17.35 -2.69
CA GLY A 371 6.89 17.96 -2.41
C GLY A 371 7.72 17.19 -1.39
N PHE A 372 7.52 15.87 -1.30
CA PHE A 372 8.30 15.01 -0.40
C PHE A 372 9.74 14.88 -0.91
N ASN A 373 9.90 14.63 -2.21
CA ASN A 373 11.21 14.54 -2.84
C ASN A 373 11.88 15.93 -2.91
N PRO A 374 13.20 16.00 -2.69
CA PRO A 374 13.96 17.19 -3.02
C PRO A 374 13.85 17.54 -4.52
N PRO A 375 13.88 18.83 -4.90
CA PRO A 375 13.75 19.24 -6.29
C PRO A 375 14.76 18.54 -7.21
N GLY A 376 14.27 17.94 -8.30
CA GLY A 376 15.09 17.25 -9.28
C GLY A 376 15.55 15.84 -8.88
N LEU A 377 15.27 15.39 -7.65
CA LEU A 377 15.63 14.06 -7.18
C LEU A 377 14.43 13.11 -7.20
N VAL A 378 14.64 11.88 -7.66
CA VAL A 378 13.69 10.78 -7.50
C VAL A 378 14.31 9.77 -6.56
N PHE A 379 13.60 9.45 -5.47
CA PHE A 379 14.00 8.38 -4.57
C PHE A 379 13.86 7.03 -5.27
N PRO A 380 14.91 6.19 -5.33
CA PRO A 380 14.87 4.90 -6.02
C PRO A 380 14.13 3.81 -5.22
N VAL A 381 12.85 4.06 -4.90
CA VAL A 381 12.02 3.14 -4.11
C VAL A 381 11.91 1.77 -4.77
N SER A 382 11.83 1.68 -6.09
CA SER A 382 11.82 0.41 -6.83
C SER A 382 13.10 -0.40 -6.63
N ALA A 383 14.25 0.26 -6.47
CA ALA A 383 15.50 -0.45 -6.18
C ALA A 383 15.47 -1.09 -4.80
N VAL A 384 14.96 -0.38 -3.79
CA VAL A 384 14.82 -0.93 -2.43
C VAL A 384 13.77 -2.04 -2.38
N ILE A 385 12.67 -1.90 -3.12
CA ILE A 385 11.65 -2.95 -3.26
C ILE A 385 12.26 -4.21 -3.87
N LEU A 386 13.08 -4.07 -4.92
CA LEU A 386 13.78 -5.20 -5.55
C LEU A 386 14.70 -5.92 -4.56
N ASP A 387 15.48 -5.18 -3.78
CA ASP A 387 16.36 -5.75 -2.76
C ASP A 387 15.59 -6.44 -1.61
N ARG A 388 14.32 -6.07 -1.42
CA ARG A 388 13.43 -6.61 -0.39
C ARG A 388 12.25 -7.36 -1.00
N ILE A 389 12.46 -8.04 -2.13
CA ILE A 389 11.38 -8.63 -2.92
C ILE A 389 10.48 -9.60 -2.13
N ASP A 390 11.07 -10.37 -1.20
CA ASP A 390 10.30 -11.31 -0.36
C ASP A 390 9.38 -10.60 0.64
N ALA A 391 9.85 -9.49 1.22
CA ALA A 391 9.03 -8.66 2.09
C ALA A 391 7.91 -7.97 1.30
N TYR A 392 8.22 -7.46 0.10
CA TYR A 392 7.23 -6.89 -0.80
C TYR A 392 6.13 -7.89 -1.19
N ARG A 393 6.51 -9.12 -1.54
CA ARG A 393 5.55 -10.22 -1.81
C ARG A 393 4.69 -10.53 -0.58
N THR A 394 5.31 -10.66 0.59
CA THR A 394 4.59 -10.91 1.86
C THR A 394 3.54 -9.84 2.13
N VAL A 395 3.87 -8.57 1.89
CA VAL A 395 2.94 -7.44 2.05
C VAL A 395 1.78 -7.52 1.05
N LEU A 396 2.04 -7.82 -0.23
CA LEU A 396 1.00 -8.00 -1.23
C LEU A 396 0.06 -9.17 -0.90
N GLU A 397 0.63 -10.30 -0.47
CA GLU A 397 -0.09 -11.51 -0.10
C GLU A 397 -0.90 -11.34 1.19
N SER A 398 -0.49 -10.43 2.09
CA SER A 398 -1.18 -10.17 3.36
C SER A 398 -2.65 -9.79 3.17
N TYR A 399 -2.99 -9.16 2.04
CA TYR A 399 -4.36 -8.86 1.66
C TYR A 399 -4.94 -9.91 0.71
N SER A 400 -4.20 -10.28 -0.35
CA SER A 400 -4.68 -11.19 -1.40
C SER A 400 -5.13 -12.55 -0.85
N ARG A 401 -4.39 -13.13 0.11
CA ARG A 401 -4.76 -14.40 0.75
C ARG A 401 -6.06 -14.33 1.54
N ARG A 402 -6.38 -13.17 2.13
CA ARG A 402 -7.64 -12.95 2.84
C ARG A 402 -8.80 -12.67 1.89
N LEU A 403 -8.52 -12.08 0.73
CA LEU A 403 -9.50 -11.75 -0.29
C LEU A 403 -9.96 -12.98 -1.08
N LEU A 404 -9.03 -13.84 -1.51
CA LEU A 404 -9.29 -14.94 -2.44
C LEU A 404 -10.47 -15.85 -2.04
N PRO A 405 -10.63 -16.29 -0.78
CA PRO A 405 -11.73 -17.16 -0.39
C PRO A 405 -13.13 -16.55 -0.58
N HIS A 406 -13.22 -15.22 -0.70
CA HIS A 406 -14.49 -14.49 -0.84
C HIS A 406 -14.78 -14.09 -2.30
N VAL A 407 -13.88 -14.40 -3.22
CA VAL A 407 -14.09 -14.21 -4.66
C VAL A 407 -14.54 -15.55 -5.25
N ARG A 408 -15.81 -15.64 -5.67
CA ARG A 408 -16.30 -16.80 -6.42
C ARG A 408 -15.94 -16.60 -7.88
N TRP A 409 -15.28 -17.58 -8.47
CA TRP A 409 -14.81 -17.47 -9.84
C TRP A 409 -14.79 -18.84 -10.53
N ARG A 410 -14.67 -18.82 -11.86
CA ARG A 410 -14.42 -20.00 -12.69
C ARG A 410 -13.37 -19.70 -13.77
N PRO A 411 -12.60 -20.70 -14.22
CA PRO A 411 -11.70 -20.53 -15.36
C PRO A 411 -12.51 -20.29 -16.65
N THR A 412 -11.89 -19.56 -17.58
CA THR A 412 -12.41 -19.29 -18.93
C THR A 412 -11.62 -20.09 -19.96
N ASP A 413 -12.19 -20.26 -21.16
CA ASP A 413 -11.54 -20.97 -22.27
C ASP A 413 -10.26 -20.27 -22.78
N ARG A 414 -10.06 -19.01 -22.41
CA ARG A 414 -8.85 -18.21 -22.73
C ARG A 414 -7.75 -18.32 -21.67
N GLY A 415 -7.90 -19.22 -20.69
CA GLY A 415 -6.95 -19.35 -19.58
C GLY A 415 -7.01 -18.19 -18.58
N ASN A 416 -8.09 -17.40 -18.59
CA ASN A 416 -8.32 -16.30 -17.64
C ASN A 416 -9.42 -16.69 -16.62
N VAL A 417 -9.82 -15.78 -15.73
CA VAL A 417 -10.87 -15.99 -14.73
C VAL A 417 -12.13 -15.18 -15.02
N GLU A 418 -13.30 -15.72 -14.69
CA GLU A 418 -14.56 -14.99 -14.63
C GLU A 418 -15.04 -14.93 -13.17
N VAL A 419 -15.27 -13.72 -12.67
CA VAL A 419 -15.73 -13.47 -11.30
C VAL A 419 -17.27 -13.47 -11.26
N LEU A 420 -17.84 -14.24 -10.32
CA LEU A 420 -19.25 -14.62 -10.25
C LEU A 420 -20.03 -13.91 -9.12
N ASN A 421 -19.39 -13.02 -8.37
CA ASN A 421 -20.02 -12.21 -7.33
C ASN A 421 -19.55 -10.75 -7.38
N ASP A 422 -20.23 -9.87 -6.66
CA ASP A 422 -19.83 -8.48 -6.53
C ASP A 422 -18.65 -8.37 -5.55
N THR A 423 -17.51 -7.90 -6.05
CA THR A 423 -16.25 -7.84 -5.30
C THR A 423 -15.63 -6.45 -5.25
N ALA A 424 -16.26 -5.45 -5.89
CA ALA A 424 -15.74 -4.07 -5.95
C ALA A 424 -15.30 -3.55 -4.58
N ASP A 425 -16.11 -3.77 -3.54
CA ASP A 425 -15.86 -3.25 -2.19
C ASP A 425 -14.57 -3.80 -1.55
N PHE A 426 -14.06 -4.96 -1.97
CA PHE A 426 -12.77 -5.47 -1.51
C PHE A 426 -11.63 -4.56 -2.00
N TYR A 427 -11.71 -4.05 -3.22
CA TYR A 427 -10.70 -3.12 -3.75
C TYR A 427 -10.89 -1.68 -3.28
N ARG A 428 -12.06 -1.34 -2.71
CA ARG A 428 -12.37 0.01 -2.20
C ARG A 428 -11.92 0.24 -0.77
N PHE A 429 -11.95 -0.81 0.06
CA PHE A 429 -11.96 -0.68 1.52
C PHE A 429 -10.97 -1.60 2.22
N PHE A 430 -9.79 -1.80 1.65
CA PHE A 430 -8.76 -2.63 2.27
C PHE A 430 -8.01 -1.88 3.39
N ASP A 431 -7.41 -2.66 4.29
CA ASP A 431 -6.47 -2.17 5.30
C ASP A 431 -5.08 -2.05 4.68
N ALA A 432 -4.59 -0.82 4.54
CA ALA A 432 -3.31 -0.47 3.93
C ALA A 432 -2.17 -0.35 4.95
N THR A 433 -2.38 -0.75 6.21
CA THR A 433 -1.38 -0.60 7.28
C THR A 433 -0.05 -1.32 7.00
N PRO A 434 -0.03 -2.61 6.60
CA PRO A 434 1.23 -3.29 6.29
C PRO A 434 1.96 -2.66 5.10
N HIS A 435 1.20 -2.14 4.13
CA HIS A 435 1.72 -1.46 2.94
C HIS A 435 2.40 -0.14 3.27
N ALA A 436 1.78 0.64 4.17
CA ALA A 436 2.32 1.89 4.64
C ALA A 436 3.62 1.69 5.42
N GLU A 437 3.67 0.71 6.33
CA GLU A 437 4.89 0.38 7.08
C GLU A 437 6.02 -0.03 6.14
N PHE A 438 5.75 -0.96 5.22
CA PHE A 438 6.73 -1.40 4.24
C PHE A 438 7.26 -0.26 3.36
N LEU A 439 6.36 0.62 2.88
CA LEU A 439 6.77 1.74 2.04
C LEU A 439 7.63 2.75 2.83
N PHE A 440 7.27 3.04 4.08
CA PHE A 440 8.08 3.87 4.95
C PHE A 440 9.47 3.29 5.17
N GLU A 441 9.59 1.98 5.42
CA GLU A 441 10.89 1.32 5.55
C GLU A 441 11.73 1.45 4.27
N CYS A 442 11.09 1.35 3.09
CA CYS A 442 11.79 1.52 1.82
C CYS A 442 12.29 2.96 1.63
N VAL A 443 11.45 3.95 1.96
CA VAL A 443 11.81 5.37 1.88
C VAL A 443 12.89 5.71 2.90
N ALA A 444 12.77 5.23 4.14
CA ALA A 444 13.78 5.42 5.18
C ALA A 444 15.12 4.83 4.78
N ARG A 445 15.17 3.58 4.27
CA ARG A 445 16.41 2.98 3.76
C ARG A 445 17.02 3.80 2.62
N THR A 446 16.19 4.33 1.72
CA THR A 446 16.67 5.17 0.61
C THR A 446 17.41 6.40 1.14
N ILE A 447 16.88 7.02 2.18
CA ILE A 447 17.44 8.24 2.80
C ILE A 447 18.66 7.90 3.67
N ASP A 448 18.54 6.87 4.50
CA ASP A 448 19.54 6.53 5.52
C ASP A 448 20.77 5.82 4.93
N VAL A 449 20.62 5.15 3.78
CA VAL A 449 21.65 4.28 3.20
C VAL A 449 21.95 4.63 1.75
N ASP A 450 20.96 4.54 0.86
CA ASP A 450 21.23 4.55 -0.59
C ASP A 450 21.69 5.92 -1.10
N LEU A 451 21.06 7.00 -0.64
CA LEU A 451 21.39 8.36 -1.05
C LEU A 451 22.78 8.81 -0.55
N PRO A 452 23.16 8.58 0.73
CA PRO A 452 24.53 8.78 1.20
C PRO A 452 25.55 7.97 0.41
N ALA A 453 25.29 6.68 0.18
CA ALA A 453 26.20 5.79 -0.53
C ALA A 453 26.42 6.26 -1.98
N GLU A 454 25.35 6.61 -2.70
CA GLU A 454 25.49 7.08 -4.09
C GLU A 454 26.25 8.41 -4.17
N THR A 455 25.99 9.32 -3.24
CA THR A 455 26.68 10.61 -3.18
C THR A 455 28.17 10.44 -2.87
N ALA A 456 28.50 9.56 -1.92
CA ALA A 456 29.90 9.23 -1.59
C ALA A 456 30.62 8.57 -2.76
N TYR A 457 29.95 7.63 -3.45
CA TYR A 457 30.48 6.96 -4.62
C TYR A 457 30.85 7.94 -5.74
N LEU A 458 29.93 8.84 -6.11
CA LEU A 458 30.18 9.79 -7.18
C LEU A 458 31.26 10.82 -6.81
N ARG A 459 31.33 11.24 -5.53
CA ARG A 459 32.41 12.11 -5.05
C ARG A 459 33.77 11.42 -5.15
N ALA A 460 33.87 10.17 -4.73
CA ALA A 460 35.10 9.38 -4.82
C ALA A 460 35.53 9.17 -6.28
N TYR A 461 34.57 8.88 -7.16
CA TYR A 461 34.83 8.77 -8.61
C TYR A 461 35.36 10.09 -9.20
N ASP A 462 34.79 11.23 -8.84
CA ASP A 462 35.26 12.54 -9.35
C ASP A 462 36.66 12.89 -8.83
N THR A 463 36.95 12.58 -7.55
CA THR A 463 38.31 12.71 -6.99
C THR A 463 39.30 11.83 -7.75
N PHE A 464 38.97 10.55 -7.96
CA PHE A 464 39.80 9.63 -8.74
C PHE A 464 40.07 10.17 -10.14
N LYS A 465 39.01 10.58 -10.84
CA LYS A 465 39.08 11.10 -12.20
C LYS A 465 40.02 12.32 -12.26
N GLY A 466 39.85 13.29 -11.37
CA GLY A 466 40.69 14.48 -11.31
C GLY A 466 42.16 14.17 -10.99
N ASP A 467 42.43 13.19 -10.13
CA ASP A 467 43.79 12.81 -9.75
C ASP A 467 44.52 12.08 -10.89
N VAL A 468 43.83 11.15 -11.56
CA VAL A 468 44.40 10.45 -12.72
C VAL A 468 44.61 11.40 -13.90
N GLN A 469 43.66 12.29 -14.18
CA GLN A 469 43.78 13.28 -15.27
C GLN A 469 44.92 14.27 -15.07
N ARG A 470 45.31 14.55 -13.82
CA ARG A 470 46.51 15.37 -13.52
C ARG A 470 47.82 14.65 -13.84
N MET A 471 47.81 13.32 -13.90
CA MET A 471 48.98 12.52 -14.24
C MET A 471 49.04 12.18 -15.72
N ILE A 472 47.91 11.77 -16.29
CA ILE A 472 47.83 11.21 -17.64
C ILE A 472 46.62 11.80 -18.35
N ASP A 473 46.82 12.30 -19.57
CA ASP A 473 45.71 12.69 -20.44
C ASP A 473 44.99 11.43 -20.95
N MET A 474 43.89 11.10 -20.29
CA MET A 474 43.11 9.89 -20.55
C MET A 474 41.68 10.27 -20.93
N PRO A 475 41.14 9.73 -22.05
CA PRO A 475 39.73 9.94 -22.41
C PRO A 475 38.78 9.47 -21.31
N ASP A 476 37.72 10.22 -21.06
CA ASP A 476 36.71 9.92 -20.01
C ASP A 476 36.19 8.48 -20.04
N ARG A 477 35.93 7.95 -21.24
CA ARG A 477 35.49 6.56 -21.41
C ARG A 477 36.49 5.53 -20.89
N LEU A 478 37.79 5.82 -21.01
CA LEU A 478 38.85 4.94 -20.54
C LEU A 478 39.05 5.07 -19.02
N LEU A 479 38.84 6.27 -18.45
CA LEU A 479 38.78 6.50 -17.00
C LEU A 479 37.60 5.77 -16.34
N ASP A 480 36.42 5.83 -16.97
CA ASP A 480 35.23 5.06 -16.54
C ASP A 480 35.48 3.55 -16.55
N LEU A 481 36.24 3.08 -17.54
CA LEU A 481 36.60 1.68 -17.65
C LEU A 481 37.62 1.32 -16.56
N LEU A 482 38.64 2.15 -16.37
CA LEU A 482 39.70 1.99 -15.37
C LEU A 482 39.12 1.88 -13.96
N PHE A 483 38.29 2.84 -13.56
CA PHE A 483 37.67 2.86 -12.25
C PHE A 483 36.82 1.60 -12.00
N ARG A 484 36.08 1.13 -13.01
CA ARG A 484 35.30 -0.12 -12.92
C ARG A 484 36.19 -1.36 -12.77
N PHE A 485 37.31 -1.44 -13.48
CA PHE A 485 38.24 -2.57 -13.36
C PHE A 485 38.88 -2.62 -11.98
N LEU A 486 39.34 -1.49 -11.45
CA LEU A 486 39.90 -1.40 -10.10
C LEU A 486 38.87 -1.83 -9.07
N ARG A 487 37.63 -1.34 -9.18
CA ARG A 487 36.54 -1.73 -8.27
C ARG A 487 36.23 -3.23 -8.29
N GLN A 488 36.26 -3.87 -9.46
CA GLN A 488 36.00 -5.31 -9.59
C GLN A 488 37.13 -6.18 -9.04
N ASN A 489 38.31 -5.62 -8.81
CA ASN A 489 39.51 -6.34 -8.43
C ASN A 489 40.19 -5.70 -7.21
N ASP A 490 39.38 -5.28 -6.23
CA ASP A 490 39.78 -4.75 -4.92
C ASP A 490 40.86 -3.65 -4.98
N GLY A 491 40.71 -2.74 -5.94
CA GLY A 491 41.60 -1.59 -6.13
C GLY A 491 42.89 -1.90 -6.89
N LEU A 492 43.04 -3.11 -7.43
CA LEU A 492 44.23 -3.56 -8.15
C LEU A 492 43.94 -3.80 -9.63
N PHE A 493 44.94 -3.66 -10.49
CA PHE A 493 44.84 -4.08 -11.88
C PHE A 493 44.90 -5.61 -12.00
N SER A 494 43.93 -6.20 -12.71
CA SER A 494 44.10 -7.58 -13.16
C SER A 494 45.22 -7.66 -14.21
N LYS A 495 45.95 -8.79 -14.24
CA LYS A 495 46.98 -9.05 -15.27
C LYS A 495 46.44 -8.85 -16.69
N ARG A 496 45.19 -9.25 -16.92
CA ARG A 496 44.51 -9.10 -18.21
C ARG A 496 44.21 -7.64 -18.55
N ALA A 497 43.68 -6.87 -17.59
CA ALA A 497 43.37 -5.46 -17.82
C ALA A 497 44.63 -4.67 -18.15
N ARG A 498 45.71 -4.90 -17.40
CA ARG A 498 47.02 -4.28 -17.65
C ARG A 498 47.62 -4.66 -19.01
N ALA A 499 47.53 -5.93 -19.41
CA ALA A 499 48.12 -6.39 -20.67
C ALA A 499 47.30 -6.05 -21.93
N LYS A 500 46.00 -5.72 -21.80
CA LYS A 500 45.11 -5.42 -22.94
C LYS A 500 44.64 -3.97 -22.96
N GLU A 501 43.74 -3.63 -22.04
CA GLU A 501 43.00 -2.37 -22.07
C GLU A 501 43.87 -1.18 -21.65
N PHE A 502 44.89 -1.44 -20.81
CA PHE A 502 45.78 -0.43 -20.24
C PHE A 502 47.26 -0.71 -20.51
N SER A 503 47.59 -1.36 -21.63
CA SER A 503 48.97 -1.76 -21.96
C SER A 503 49.92 -0.60 -22.19
N SER A 504 49.39 0.60 -22.39
CA SER A 504 50.16 1.83 -22.56
C SER A 504 50.58 2.48 -21.24
N LEU A 505 50.04 2.03 -20.10
CA LEU A 505 50.46 2.52 -18.78
C LEU A 505 51.80 1.91 -18.39
N THR A 506 52.68 2.73 -17.86
CA THR A 506 53.93 2.30 -17.24
C THR A 506 53.68 1.66 -15.86
N ASP A 507 54.65 0.90 -15.39
CA ASP A 507 54.58 0.23 -14.07
C ASP A 507 54.38 1.24 -12.93
N GLU A 508 55.07 2.39 -13.00
CA GLU A 508 54.97 3.47 -12.01
C GLU A 508 53.59 4.14 -12.04
N GLU A 509 53.02 4.37 -13.22
CA GLU A 509 51.66 4.91 -13.36
C GLU A 509 50.60 3.96 -12.81
N VAL A 510 50.76 2.65 -13.03
CA VAL A 510 49.87 1.62 -12.49
C VAL A 510 49.88 1.65 -10.96
N GLU A 511 51.06 1.57 -10.34
CA GLU A 511 51.18 1.60 -8.87
C GLU A 511 50.57 2.87 -8.27
N ARG A 512 50.77 4.01 -8.93
CA ARG A 512 50.26 5.28 -8.46
C ARG A 512 48.74 5.40 -8.65
N ILE A 513 48.18 4.86 -9.72
CA ILE A 513 46.72 4.77 -9.92
C ILE A 513 46.07 3.87 -8.86
N GLU A 514 46.67 2.72 -8.56
CA GLU A 514 46.21 1.82 -7.48
C GLU A 514 46.27 2.51 -6.12
N ALA A 515 47.32 3.30 -5.85
CA ALA A 515 47.45 4.09 -4.63
C ALA A 515 46.39 5.20 -4.54
N ILE A 516 46.11 5.92 -5.63
CA ILE A 516 45.02 6.92 -5.69
C ILE A 516 43.70 6.25 -5.37
N TYR A 517 43.40 5.10 -5.99
CA TYR A 517 42.16 4.37 -5.75
C TYR A 517 42.04 3.89 -4.30
N SER A 518 43.13 3.37 -3.72
CA SER A 518 43.17 2.88 -2.34
C SER A 518 42.99 4.00 -1.30
N GLY A 519 43.30 5.24 -1.66
CA GLY A 519 43.07 6.42 -0.83
C GLY A 519 41.63 6.93 -0.83
N LEU A 520 40.74 6.38 -1.67
CA LEU A 520 39.35 6.79 -1.76
C LEU A 520 38.51 6.18 -0.62
N SER A 521 37.62 6.97 -0.05
CA SER A 521 36.57 6.44 0.84
C SER A 521 35.36 6.04 -0.01
N LEU A 522 35.29 4.76 -0.37
CA LEU A 522 34.15 4.18 -1.08
C LEU A 522 33.20 3.50 -0.09
N PRO A 523 31.87 3.64 -0.27
CA PRO A 523 30.91 2.84 0.49
C PRO A 523 31.10 1.35 0.15
N LEU A 524 31.10 0.52 1.19
CA LEU A 524 31.20 -0.94 1.12
C LEU A 524 30.06 -1.57 0.33
#